data_AF-A0A317D4C3-F1
#
_entry.id   AF-A0A317D4C3-F1
#
_cell.length_a   1.000
_cell.length_b   1.000
_cell.length_c   1.000
_cell.angle_alpha   90.00
_cell.angle_beta   90.00
_cell.angle_gamma   90.00
#
_symmetry.space_group_name_H-M   'P 1'
#
loop_
_entity.id
_entity.type
_entity.pdbx_description
1 polymer ?
#
loop_
_entity_poly.entity_id
_entity_poly.type
_entity_poly.pdbx_seq_one_letter_code
_entity_poly.pdbx_strand_id
1 'polypeptide(L)'
;MTGPLITTTVKVDTHLRCGAPVLTGHAEGLLARVDLTPLNQTGEIHALCAGLQTYTLTRLGLVHRNACRIAGTALRDVGPVLAQHRCHRRIPADHAATTAPTVAAVVDPDTCPY
;
A
#
# COMPACT_ATOMS: atom_id res chain seq x y z
N MET A 1 13.73 20.60 -13.42
CA MET A 1 13.19 21.30 -12.23
C MET A 1 12.58 20.26 -11.31
N THR A 2 13.29 19.85 -10.26
CA THR A 2 12.82 18.83 -9.32
C THR A 2 12.32 19.58 -8.09
N GLY A 3 11.03 19.91 -8.06
CA GLY A 3 10.39 20.42 -6.84
C GLY A 3 10.35 19.33 -5.76
N PRO A 4 10.19 19.69 -4.48
CA PRO A 4 10.03 18.70 -3.41
C PRO A 4 8.78 17.86 -3.68
N LEU A 5 8.95 16.53 -3.72
CA LEU A 5 7.84 15.59 -3.86
C LEU A 5 7.11 15.49 -2.52
N ILE A 6 5.81 15.76 -2.52
CA ILE A 6 4.98 15.73 -1.31
C ILE A 6 4.40 14.33 -1.14
N THR A 7 4.68 13.72 0.02
CA THR A 7 3.97 12.52 0.48
C THR A 7 3.12 12.93 1.69
N THR A 8 1.84 12.56 1.66
CA THR A 8 0.92 12.85 2.77
C THR A 8 0.53 11.58 3.49
N THR A 9 0.17 11.72 4.77
CA THR A 9 -0.52 10.67 5.52
C THR A 9 -1.74 10.20 4.74
N VAL A 10 -1.94 8.88 4.68
CA VAL A 10 -3.13 8.29 4.07
C VAL A 10 -4.35 8.44 4.97
N LYS A 11 -5.51 8.61 4.34
CA LYS A 11 -6.82 8.59 5.00
C LYS A 11 -7.70 7.54 4.34
N VAL A 12 -8.56 6.92 5.13
CA VAL A 12 -9.65 6.10 4.60
C VAL A 12 -10.70 7.05 4.02
N ASP A 13 -11.12 6.79 2.79
CA ASP A 13 -12.16 7.54 2.09
C ASP A 13 -13.07 6.57 1.33
N THR A 14 -14.18 7.07 0.79
CA THR A 14 -15.11 6.31 -0.04
C THR A 14 -15.00 6.77 -1.48
N HIS A 15 -14.79 5.83 -2.39
CA HIS A 15 -14.70 6.16 -3.81
C HIS A 15 -16.07 6.56 -4.39
N LEU A 16 -16.21 7.81 -4.82
CA LEU A 16 -17.49 8.42 -5.24
C LEU A 16 -18.28 7.63 -6.29
N ARG A 17 -17.62 6.90 -7.19
CA ARG A 17 -18.30 6.17 -8.28
C ARG A 17 -18.86 4.81 -7.87
N CYS A 18 -18.18 4.10 -6.98
CA CYS A 18 -18.47 2.69 -6.68
C CYS A 18 -18.80 2.45 -5.20
N GLY A 19 -18.65 3.46 -4.34
CA GLY A 19 -18.88 3.36 -2.90
C GLY A 19 -17.86 2.48 -2.16
N ALA A 20 -16.82 1.99 -2.83
CA ALA A 20 -15.83 1.13 -2.20
C ALA A 20 -14.92 1.95 -1.25
N PRO A 21 -14.56 1.40 -0.09
CA PRO A 21 -13.57 2.03 0.79
C PRO A 21 -12.18 1.96 0.16
N VAL A 22 -11.46 3.08 0.16
CA VAL A 22 -10.13 3.23 -0.42
C VAL A 22 -9.22 3.98 0.54
N LEU A 23 -7.91 3.78 0.43
CA LEU A 23 -6.94 4.70 1.03
C LEU A 23 -6.57 5.77 0.02
N THR A 24 -6.62 7.02 0.46
CA THR A 24 -6.29 8.18 -0.36
C THR A 24 -5.15 8.98 0.28
N GLY A 25 -4.20 9.44 -0.53
CA GLY A 25 -3.10 10.30 -0.12
C GLY A 25 -2.26 10.72 -1.33
N HIS A 26 -1.27 11.59 -1.12
CA HIS A 26 -0.25 11.85 -2.13
C HIS A 26 0.91 10.90 -1.91
N ALA A 27 1.31 10.20 -2.95
CA ALA A 27 2.53 9.42 -3.02
C ALA A 27 3.47 10.14 -3.99
N GLU A 28 4.50 10.79 -3.46
CA GLU A 28 5.52 11.45 -4.28
C GLU A 28 4.94 12.50 -5.24
N GLY A 29 3.99 13.29 -4.77
CA GLY A 29 3.29 14.32 -5.55
C GLY A 29 2.14 13.79 -6.42
N LEU A 30 1.93 12.48 -6.52
CA LEU A 30 0.81 11.89 -7.26
C LEU A 30 -0.33 11.54 -6.31
N LEU A 31 -1.56 11.93 -6.66
CA LEU A 31 -2.74 11.50 -5.93
C LEU A 31 -2.93 9.98 -6.10
N ALA A 32 -2.71 9.24 -5.03
CA ALA A 32 -2.91 7.80 -4.97
C ALA A 32 -4.25 7.48 -4.33
N ARG A 33 -5.00 6.57 -4.96
CA ARG A 33 -6.22 5.94 -4.43
C ARG A 33 -6.01 4.44 -4.55
N VAL A 34 -5.93 3.74 -3.43
CA VAL A 34 -5.56 2.31 -3.40
C VAL A 34 -6.62 1.49 -2.69
N ASP A 35 -6.75 0.24 -3.11
CA ASP A 35 -7.60 -0.74 -2.44
C ASP A 35 -7.05 -1.08 -1.05
N LEU A 36 -7.94 -1.43 -0.12
CA LEU A 36 -7.57 -1.83 1.25
C LEU A 36 -6.99 -3.25 1.32
N THR A 37 -7.15 -4.05 0.26
CA THR A 37 -6.71 -5.45 0.24
C THR A 37 -5.22 -5.53 -0.07
N PRO A 38 -4.39 -6.04 0.87
CA PRO A 38 -2.98 -6.31 0.60
C PRO A 38 -2.81 -7.35 -0.51
N LEU A 39 -1.83 -7.14 -1.38
CA LEU A 39 -1.47 -8.05 -2.45
C LEU A 39 -0.32 -8.96 -2.02
N ASN A 40 -0.38 -10.21 -2.47
CA ASN A 40 0.81 -11.06 -2.53
C ASN A 40 1.60 -10.77 -3.81
N GLN A 41 2.74 -11.45 -4.01
CA GLN A 41 3.59 -11.23 -5.17
C GLN A 41 2.88 -11.52 -6.51
N THR A 42 2.03 -12.56 -6.57
CA THR A 42 1.22 -12.88 -7.75
C THR A 42 0.22 -11.76 -8.04
N GLY A 43 -0.45 -11.25 -7.01
CA GLY A 43 -1.37 -10.12 -7.11
C GLY A 43 -0.70 -8.84 -7.58
N GLU A 44 0.51 -8.55 -7.10
CA GLU A 44 1.31 -7.41 -7.57
C GLU A 44 1.65 -7.53 -9.06
N ILE A 45 2.13 -8.68 -9.51
CA ILE A 45 2.44 -8.92 -10.93
C ILE A 45 1.18 -8.72 -11.79
N HIS A 46 0.05 -9.29 -11.38
CA HIS A 46 -1.20 -9.15 -12.11
C HIS A 46 -1.70 -7.70 -12.17
N ALA A 47 -1.52 -6.92 -11.09
CA ALA A 47 -1.84 -5.50 -11.08
C ALA A 47 -0.96 -4.71 -12.08
N LEU A 48 0.34 -4.98 -12.12
CA LEU A 48 1.27 -4.34 -13.06
C LEU A 48 0.94 -4.72 -14.51
N CYS A 49 0.67 -6.00 -14.80
CA CYS A 49 0.22 -6.44 -16.14
C CYS A 49 -1.11 -5.79 -16.56
N ALA A 50 -1.95 -5.41 -15.60
CA ALA A 50 -3.20 -4.70 -15.82
C ALA A 50 -3.04 -3.17 -15.99
N GLY A 51 -1.80 -2.67 -15.95
CA GLY A 51 -1.49 -1.24 -16.01
C GLY A 51 -1.86 -0.47 -14.75
N LEU A 52 -2.02 -1.13 -13.61
CA LEU A 52 -2.29 -0.49 -12.33
C LEU A 52 -0.97 -0.15 -11.63
N GLN A 53 -0.97 0.98 -10.93
CA GLN A 53 0.14 1.33 -10.05
C GLN A 53 0.05 0.54 -8.74
N THR A 54 1.21 0.18 -8.18
CA THR A 54 1.30 -0.51 -6.89
C THR A 54 2.08 0.35 -5.91
N TYR A 55 1.71 0.26 -4.62
CA TYR A 55 2.25 1.10 -3.57
C TYR A 55 2.56 0.26 -2.33
N THR A 56 3.66 0.56 -1.65
CA THR A 56 3.90 0.06 -0.29
C THR A 56 3.27 1.04 0.70
N LEU A 57 2.44 0.54 1.59
CA LEU A 57 1.93 1.30 2.72
C LEU A 57 3.00 1.36 3.82
N THR A 58 3.44 2.57 4.16
CA THR A 58 4.41 2.83 5.23
C THR A 58 3.77 3.66 6.34
N ARG A 59 4.47 3.85 7.47
CA ARG A 59 4.01 4.76 8.54
C ARG A 59 3.81 6.21 8.07
N LEU A 60 4.55 6.64 7.05
CA LEU A 60 4.51 8.03 6.54
C LEU A 60 3.47 8.23 5.43
N GLY A 61 2.92 7.15 4.86
CA GLY A 61 2.01 7.20 3.71
C GLY A 61 2.34 6.15 2.66
N LEU A 62 1.91 6.41 1.44
CA LEU A 62 2.10 5.51 0.30
C LEU A 62 3.40 5.82 -0.44
N VAL A 63 4.15 4.78 -0.77
CA VAL A 63 5.35 4.88 -1.61
C VAL A 63 5.10 4.10 -2.89
N HIS A 64 5.20 4.77 -4.03
CA HIS A 64 5.01 4.13 -5.34
C HIS A 64 6.11 3.11 -5.62
N ARG A 65 5.71 1.90 -6.06
CA ARG A 65 6.65 0.81 -6.36
C ARG A 65 7.01 0.81 -7.84
N ASN A 66 8.08 1.51 -8.18
CA ASN A 66 8.69 1.44 -9.51
C ASN A 66 9.60 0.21 -9.65
N ALA A 67 10.10 -0.04 -10.87
CA ALA A 67 10.95 -1.21 -11.16
C ALA A 67 12.14 -1.37 -10.20
N CYS A 68 12.83 -0.27 -9.86
CA CYS A 68 13.96 -0.32 -8.92
C CYS A 68 13.53 -0.73 -7.50
N ARG A 69 12.36 -0.28 -7.05
CA ARG A 69 11.80 -0.60 -5.72
C ARG A 69 11.20 -2.00 -5.66
N ILE A 70 10.71 -2.51 -6.78
CA ILE A 70 10.24 -3.90 -6.90
C ILE A 70 11.43 -4.86 -6.85
N ALA A 71 12.51 -4.53 -7.58
CA ALA A 71 13.74 -5.33 -7.59
C ALA A 71 14.51 -5.24 -6.26
N GLY A 72 14.46 -4.10 -5.59
CA GLY A 72 15.09 -3.88 -4.29
C GLY A 72 14.34 -4.53 -3.13
N THR A 73 15.07 -4.90 -2.08
CA THR A 73 14.49 -5.50 -0.86
C THR A 73 14.01 -4.45 0.16
N ALA A 74 14.49 -3.21 0.05
CA ALA A 74 14.30 -2.17 1.07
C ALA A 74 12.84 -1.85 1.42
N LEU A 75 11.89 -2.06 0.51
CA LEU A 75 10.46 -1.80 0.73
C LEU A 75 9.63 -3.09 0.89
N ARG A 76 10.26 -4.27 0.76
CA ARG A 76 9.55 -5.55 0.80
C ARG A 76 9.06 -5.89 2.22
N ASP A 77 9.86 -5.53 3.23
CA ASP A 77 9.58 -5.85 4.64
C ASP A 77 8.97 -4.66 5.42
N VAL A 78 8.76 -3.52 4.77
CA VAL A 78 8.31 -2.28 5.43
C VAL A 78 6.81 -2.26 5.67
N GLY A 79 6.02 -2.88 4.80
CA GLY A 79 4.57 -2.89 4.92
C GLY A 79 3.85 -3.54 3.75
N PRO A 80 2.51 -3.61 3.81
CA PRO A 80 1.71 -4.30 2.80
C PRO A 80 1.78 -3.57 1.45
N VAL A 81 1.74 -4.34 0.38
CA VAL A 81 1.64 -3.84 -1.00
C VAL A 81 0.16 -3.72 -1.37
N LEU A 82 -0.24 -2.57 -1.91
CA LEU A 82 -1.61 -2.27 -2.31
C LEU A 82 -1.65 -1.89 -3.80
N ALA A 83 -2.73 -2.27 -4.49
CA ALA A 83 -2.99 -1.83 -5.86
C ALA A 83 -3.77 -0.52 -5.89
N GLN A 84 -3.54 0.26 -6.95
CA GLN A 84 -4.43 1.34 -7.34
C GLN A 84 -5.87 0.84 -7.50
N HIS A 85 -6.80 1.56 -6.88
CA HIS A 85 -8.22 1.27 -6.98
C HIS A 85 -8.72 1.44 -8.42
N ARG A 86 -9.45 0.43 -8.91
CA ARG A 86 -10.20 0.52 -10.16
C ARG A 86 -11.63 0.02 -9.95
N CYS A 87 -12.60 0.88 -10.21
CA CYS A 87 -14.00 0.54 -10.01
C CYS A 87 -14.40 -0.74 -10.73
N HIS A 88 -15.24 -1.53 -10.08
CA HIS A 88 -15.78 -2.81 -10.58
C HIS A 88 -14.72 -3.90 -10.84
N ARG A 89 -13.46 -3.69 -10.43
CA ARG A 89 -12.43 -4.72 -10.45
C ARG A 89 -12.18 -5.16 -9.01
N ARG A 90 -12.47 -6.43 -8.72
CA ARG A 90 -12.12 -7.04 -7.43
C ARG A 90 -10.77 -7.72 -7.54
N ILE A 91 -9.99 -7.65 -6.48
CA ILE A 91 -8.77 -8.45 -6.33
C ILE A 91 -9.20 -9.90 -6.09
N PRO A 92 -8.77 -10.86 -6.93
CA PRO A 92 -9.03 -12.28 -6.71
C PRO A 92 -8.49 -12.75 -5.34
N ALA A 93 -9.16 -13.71 -4.70
CA ALA A 93 -8.79 -14.16 -3.35
C ALA A 93 -7.37 -14.77 -3.29
N ASP A 94 -6.95 -15.44 -4.36
CA ASP A 94 -5.62 -15.99 -4.59
C ASP A 94 -4.54 -14.92 -4.83
N HIS A 95 -4.93 -13.68 -5.12
CA HIS A 95 -4.03 -12.54 -5.29
C HIS A 95 -3.91 -11.67 -4.02
N ALA A 96 -4.81 -11.88 -3.05
CA ALA A 96 -4.71 -11.23 -1.75
C ALA A 96 -3.58 -11.86 -0.92
N ALA A 97 -2.88 -11.05 -0.14
CA ALA A 97 -1.97 -11.58 0.87
C ALA A 97 -2.79 -12.21 1.99
N THR A 98 -2.62 -13.52 2.16
CA THR A 98 -3.28 -14.30 3.23
C THR A 98 -2.70 -14.01 4.60
N THR A 99 -1.50 -13.42 4.67
CA THR A 99 -0.83 -13.14 5.93
C THR A 99 -1.48 -11.94 6.60
N ALA A 100 -2.23 -12.23 7.67
CA ALA A 100 -2.59 -11.22 8.66
C ALA A 100 -1.33 -10.42 9.01
N PRO A 101 -1.38 -9.09 9.10
CA PRO A 101 -0.24 -8.33 9.58
C PRO A 101 0.12 -8.90 10.94
N THR A 102 1.29 -9.53 11.05
CA THR A 102 1.93 -9.74 12.34
C THR A 102 2.27 -8.34 12.84
N VAL A 103 1.31 -7.73 13.53
CA VAL A 103 1.60 -6.61 14.41
C VAL A 103 2.55 -7.20 15.43
N ALA A 104 3.86 -7.01 15.24
CA ALA A 104 4.81 -7.26 16.28
C ALA A 104 4.28 -6.52 17.50
N ALA A 105 3.92 -7.25 18.54
CA ALA A 105 3.46 -6.67 19.79
C ALA A 105 4.45 -5.55 20.13
N VAL A 106 3.93 -4.34 20.31
CA VAL A 106 4.70 -3.25 20.89
C VAL A 106 5.11 -3.79 22.26
N VAL A 107 6.36 -4.21 22.37
CA VAL A 107 6.96 -4.51 23.68
C VAL A 107 6.99 -3.16 24.36
N ASP A 108 6.09 -3.00 25.33
CA ASP A 108 6.02 -1.85 26.20
C ASP A 108 7.38 -1.73 26.93
N PRO A 109 8.19 -0.69 26.68
CA PRO A 109 9.47 -0.53 27.36
C PRO A 109 9.29 -0.27 28.87
N ASP A 110 8.07 -0.06 29.35
CA ASP A 110 7.75 0.22 30.76
C ASP A 110 7.54 -1.05 31.62
N THR A 111 7.84 -2.24 31.12
CA THR A 111 7.92 -3.43 31.99
C THR A 111 9.27 -3.42 32.74
N CYS A 112 9.40 -2.54 33.72
CA CYS A 112 10.50 -2.51 34.68
C CYS A 112 10.30 -3.67 35.68
N PRO A 113 11.16 -4.70 35.72
CA PRO A 113 11.21 -5.57 36.88
C PRO A 113 12.04 -4.84 37.94
N TYR A 114 11.45 -4.66 39.12
CA TYR A 114 11.99 -3.98 40.32
C TYR A 114 11.72 -2.48 40.40
#